data_AF-A0AA39KRQ2-F1
#
_entry.id   AF-A0AA39KRQ2-F1
#
_cell.length_a   1.000
_cell.length_b   1.000
_cell.length_c   1.000
_cell.angle_alpha   90.00
_cell.angle_beta   90.00
_cell.angle_gamma   90.00
#
_symmetry.space_group_name_H-M   'P 1'
#
loop_
_entity.id
_entity.type
_entity.pdbx_description
1 polymer ?
#
loop_
_entity_poly.entity_id
_entity_poly.type
_entity_poly.pdbx_seq_one_letter_code
_entity_poly.pdbx_strand_id
1 'polypeptide(L)'
;MQDLSQADDENILYKDVVIVGNGPGGIFLSYLLNGNWPYYNGQPHPGDEMLSARLEFLLEEANNGLKENSDDGEQIVKTINSRNHPIINKSYGPPGGAWQFMDPNILTISLDRWMSLPGLEIQEWESMIEAEQSRKSAILRERIGDKRLLLSQIKVNKSNAMRRILVGSVAAYYKDYVVKQGLAKYFKSGRIVTSVRPILELHNHDKEYGWIVQGYENLSRKRFRYKCKNVVIATGTTNSFNRLGIPGEETQSCWVTHQLNDFETRLDRLVGKCKKCAAKRKNQDLSKIDPVLVIGAGLSAADAIMAARNRGIPVIHAFRESTDLADDNLNSVKLTTSIYDRLRSLPLSMYPEYHEVYEMMVDDKTHRLYKALPGYTVIDLGVKSDDTNKTKERTVSLQSPDGNIYRYRVSIVAILIGAKPDLSYLGEYAEKFGRIVDKPIDGRSNPIEIDDFTYEVVRSPSKGLYAIGPLVGDNFVRFILGGAFGVAAHLIRNIDTD
;
A
#
# COMPACT_ATOMS: atom_id res chain seq x y z
N MET A 1 47.71 -2.83 -8.65
CA MET A 1 46.56 -1.90 -8.56
C MET A 1 46.33 -1.34 -9.95
N GLN A 2 45.63 -2.09 -10.79
CA GLN A 2 45.12 -1.61 -12.07
C GLN A 2 43.66 -1.22 -11.84
N ASP A 3 43.28 -0.07 -12.40
CA ASP A 3 41.96 0.53 -12.38
C ASP A 3 40.82 -0.48 -12.55
N LEU A 4 40.07 -0.70 -11.48
CA LEU A 4 38.78 -1.41 -11.50
C LEU A 4 37.61 -0.45 -11.81
N SER A 5 37.90 0.78 -12.24
CA SER A 5 36.91 1.84 -12.50
C SER A 5 36.33 1.83 -13.92
N GLN A 6 36.95 1.11 -14.88
CA GLN A 6 36.57 1.17 -16.30
C GLN A 6 35.73 -0.01 -16.81
N ALA A 7 35.49 -1.06 -16.02
CA ALA A 7 34.79 -2.27 -16.47
C ALA A 7 33.25 -2.23 -16.31
N ASP A 8 32.69 -1.12 -15.81
CA ASP A 8 31.31 -1.06 -15.29
C ASP A 8 30.36 -0.18 -16.13
N ASP A 9 30.82 0.33 -17.28
CA ASP A 9 30.09 1.26 -18.16
C ASP A 9 29.29 0.59 -19.29
N GLU A 10 29.52 -0.70 -19.60
CA GLU A 10 28.91 -1.35 -20.78
C GLU A 10 27.39 -1.64 -20.70
N ASN A 11 26.69 -1.28 -19.62
CA ASN A 11 25.24 -1.51 -19.48
C ASN A 11 24.48 -0.37 -18.79
N ILE A 12 24.95 0.88 -18.92
CA ILE A 12 24.21 2.05 -18.42
C ILE A 12 23.08 2.39 -19.39
N LEU A 13 21.85 2.43 -18.88
CA LEU A 13 20.68 2.83 -19.64
C LEU A 13 20.27 4.24 -19.25
N TYR A 14 20.07 5.10 -20.24
CA TYR A 14 19.65 6.49 -20.03
C TYR A 14 18.13 6.61 -20.07
N LYS A 15 17.56 7.39 -19.13
CA LYS A 15 16.11 7.56 -18.95
C LYS A 15 15.76 8.98 -18.53
N ASP A 16 14.70 9.58 -19.05
CA ASP A 16 14.26 10.90 -18.55
C ASP A 16 13.68 10.81 -17.14
N VAL A 17 12.83 9.79 -16.92
CA VAL A 17 12.11 9.59 -15.65
C VAL A 17 12.21 8.13 -15.23
N VAL A 18 12.67 7.90 -14.00
CA VAL A 18 12.62 6.58 -13.35
C VAL A 18 11.66 6.64 -12.16
N ILE A 19 10.63 5.79 -12.18
CA ILE A 19 9.66 5.68 -11.08
C ILE A 19 10.04 4.45 -10.25
N VAL A 20 10.34 4.66 -8.98
CA VAL A 20 10.65 3.60 -8.03
C VAL A 20 9.39 3.30 -7.23
N GLY A 21 8.67 2.25 -7.61
CA GLY A 21 7.43 1.81 -6.98
C GLY A 21 6.24 1.77 -7.94
N ASN A 22 5.47 0.69 -7.87
CA ASN A 22 4.40 0.34 -8.81
C ASN A 22 3.00 0.35 -8.20
N GLY A 23 2.83 1.10 -7.09
CA GLY A 23 1.51 1.34 -6.50
C GLY A 23 0.66 2.30 -7.33
N PRO A 24 -0.54 2.68 -6.84
CA PRO A 24 -1.49 3.54 -7.55
C PRO A 24 -0.87 4.86 -8.06
N GLY A 25 -0.02 5.51 -7.26
CA GLY A 25 0.66 6.74 -7.67
C GLY A 25 1.64 6.55 -8.82
N GLY A 26 2.45 5.49 -8.76
CA GLY A 26 3.36 5.14 -9.86
C GLY A 26 2.62 4.70 -11.12
N ILE A 27 1.46 4.07 -10.99
CA ILE A 27 0.59 3.71 -12.12
C ILE A 27 0.00 4.97 -12.75
N PHE A 28 -0.61 5.83 -11.95
CA PHE A 28 -1.26 7.02 -12.48
C PHE A 28 -0.26 8.02 -13.07
N LEU A 29 0.92 8.20 -12.45
CA LEU A 29 1.99 8.99 -13.06
C LEU A 29 2.41 8.41 -14.42
N SER A 30 2.55 7.08 -14.53
CA SER A 30 2.86 6.43 -15.82
C SER A 30 1.75 6.62 -16.85
N TYR A 31 0.48 6.70 -16.42
CA TYR A 31 -0.66 6.97 -17.28
C TYR A 31 -0.62 8.39 -17.87
N LEU A 32 -0.37 9.39 -17.02
CA LEU A 32 -0.21 10.80 -17.43
C LEU A 32 0.98 10.98 -18.38
N LEU A 33 2.16 10.44 -18.02
CA LEU A 33 3.36 10.52 -18.84
C LEU A 33 3.28 9.71 -20.15
N ASN A 34 2.26 8.84 -20.30
CA ASN A 34 1.93 8.20 -21.57
C ASN A 34 0.95 9.03 -22.41
N GLY A 35 0.80 10.33 -22.11
CA GLY A 35 0.02 11.28 -22.92
C GLY A 35 -1.46 11.40 -22.54
N ASN A 36 -1.91 10.75 -21.47
CA ASN A 36 -3.31 10.81 -21.06
C ASN A 36 -3.58 12.01 -20.14
N TRP A 37 -3.66 13.20 -20.73
CA TRP A 37 -3.89 14.45 -19.98
C TRP A 37 -5.38 14.67 -19.67
N PRO A 38 -5.72 15.07 -18.43
CA PRO A 38 -7.08 15.47 -18.12
C PRO A 38 -7.43 16.72 -18.93
N TYR A 39 -8.63 16.71 -19.50
CA TYR A 39 -9.21 17.85 -20.20
C TYR A 39 -10.63 18.06 -19.69
N TYR A 40 -11.09 19.31 -19.72
CA TYR A 40 -12.46 19.62 -19.39
C TYR A 40 -13.35 19.37 -20.62
N ASN A 41 -14.41 18.59 -20.45
CA ASN A 41 -15.33 18.21 -21.53
C ASN A 41 -16.59 19.10 -21.60
N GLY A 42 -16.64 20.19 -20.82
CA GLY A 42 -17.78 21.10 -20.75
C GLY A 42 -18.99 20.57 -20.00
N GLN A 43 -18.90 19.39 -19.36
CA GLN A 43 -19.98 18.87 -18.51
C GLN A 43 -19.77 19.30 -17.05
N PRO A 44 -20.85 19.58 -16.29
CA PRO A 44 -20.75 19.90 -14.88
C PRO A 44 -19.95 18.85 -14.11
N HIS A 45 -19.05 19.31 -13.24
CA HIS A 45 -18.25 18.42 -12.41
C HIS A 45 -19.15 17.76 -11.34
N PRO A 46 -19.21 16.43 -11.25
CA PRO A 46 -20.12 15.76 -10.33
C PRO A 46 -19.88 16.15 -8.87
N GLY A 47 -20.89 16.74 -8.22
CA GLY A 47 -20.86 17.06 -6.79
C GLY A 47 -20.00 18.27 -6.42
N ASP A 48 -19.54 19.07 -7.39
CA ASP A 48 -18.77 20.29 -7.15
C ASP A 48 -19.25 21.42 -8.07
N GLU A 49 -20.30 22.12 -7.65
CA GLU A 49 -20.91 23.23 -8.39
C GLU A 49 -19.95 24.42 -8.55
N MET A 50 -19.07 24.64 -7.57
CA MET A 50 -18.13 25.77 -7.61
C MET A 50 -17.01 25.51 -8.62
N LEU A 51 -16.48 24.28 -8.66
CA LEU A 51 -15.53 23.87 -9.70
C LEU A 51 -16.20 23.90 -11.09
N SER A 52 -17.45 23.46 -11.19
CA SER A 52 -18.22 23.52 -12.44
C SER A 52 -18.33 24.95 -12.95
N ALA A 53 -18.81 25.87 -12.11
CA ALA A 53 -18.93 27.29 -12.46
C ALA A 53 -17.59 27.92 -12.85
N ARG A 54 -16.50 27.57 -12.14
CA ARG A 54 -15.16 28.08 -12.46
C ARG A 54 -14.64 27.56 -13.80
N LEU A 55 -14.84 26.29 -14.11
CA LEU A 55 -14.43 25.69 -15.38
C LEU A 55 -15.28 26.19 -16.56
N GLU A 56 -16.59 26.38 -16.35
CA GLU A 56 -17.50 27.00 -17.32
C GLU A 56 -17.07 28.44 -17.62
N PHE A 57 -16.81 29.24 -16.59
CA PHE A 57 -16.31 30.61 -16.76
C PHE A 57 -14.99 30.65 -17.56
N LEU A 58 -14.04 29.76 -17.26
CA LEU A 58 -12.77 29.69 -17.99
C LEU A 58 -12.96 29.26 -19.46
N LEU A 59 -13.91 28.37 -19.75
CA LEU A 59 -14.27 28.03 -21.13
C LEU A 59 -14.91 29.22 -21.85
N GLU A 60 -15.79 29.96 -21.20
CA GLU A 60 -16.41 31.15 -21.77
C GLU A 60 -15.37 32.23 -22.05
N GLU A 61 -14.44 32.49 -21.13
CA GLU A 61 -13.31 33.41 -21.36
C GLU A 61 -12.42 32.95 -22.51
N ALA A 62 -12.06 31.66 -22.56
CA ALA A 62 -11.25 31.11 -23.64
C ALA A 62 -11.97 31.24 -24.99
N ASN A 63 -13.27 30.94 -25.05
CA ASN A 63 -14.08 31.04 -26.26
C ASN A 63 -14.27 32.50 -26.71
N ASN A 64 -14.39 33.43 -25.76
CA ASN A 64 -14.49 34.87 -26.02
C ASN A 64 -13.13 35.51 -26.40
N GLY A 65 -12.02 34.86 -26.02
CA GLY A 65 -10.65 35.26 -26.31
C GLY A 65 -10.05 34.69 -27.60
N LEU A 66 -10.79 33.91 -28.40
CA LEU A 66 -10.34 33.30 -29.67
C LEU A 66 -10.17 34.32 -30.84
N LYS A 67 -9.40 35.37 -30.60
CA LYS A 67 -8.52 35.97 -31.61
C LYS A 67 -7.10 35.94 -31.04
N GLU A 68 -6.30 35.05 -31.63
CA GLU A 68 -4.85 34.82 -31.42
C GLU A 68 -4.49 33.64 -30.51
N ASN A 69 -3.81 32.67 -31.15
CA ASN A 69 -3.01 31.56 -30.61
C ASN A 69 -3.75 30.30 -30.13
N SER A 70 -4.25 29.53 -31.11
CA SER A 70 -4.74 28.16 -30.94
C SER A 70 -3.68 27.07 -31.18
N ASP A 71 -2.40 27.42 -31.39
CA ASP A 71 -1.34 26.45 -31.73
C ASP A 71 -0.63 25.86 -30.50
N ASP A 72 -0.55 26.56 -29.36
CA ASP A 72 0.36 26.17 -28.27
C ASP A 72 -0.08 24.88 -27.53
N GLY A 73 -1.38 24.70 -27.29
CA GLY A 73 -1.90 23.54 -26.55
C GLY A 73 -1.81 22.22 -27.32
N GLU A 74 -2.00 22.27 -28.64
CA GLU A 74 -1.92 21.08 -29.51
C GLU A 74 -0.47 20.68 -29.81
N GLN A 75 0.44 21.67 -29.86
CA GLN A 75 1.89 21.45 -30.00
C GLN A 75 2.49 20.75 -28.77
N ILE A 76 2.07 21.12 -27.55
CA ILE A 76 2.55 20.52 -26.28
C ILE A 76 2.17 19.03 -26.22
N VAL A 77 0.91 18.69 -26.51
CA VAL A 77 0.43 17.29 -26.51
C VAL A 77 1.09 16.45 -27.62
N LYS A 78 1.35 17.03 -28.80
CA LYS A 78 2.10 16.36 -29.88
C LYS A 78 3.59 16.18 -29.55
N THR A 79 4.21 17.11 -28.82
CA THR A 79 5.61 17.01 -28.40
C THR A 79 5.80 15.92 -27.35
N ILE A 80 4.88 15.81 -26.39
CA ILE A 80 4.84 14.74 -25.37
C ILE A 80 4.64 13.35 -26.01
N ASN A 81 3.78 13.23 -27.02
CA ASN A 81 3.52 11.96 -27.72
C ASN A 81 4.64 11.53 -28.69
N SER A 82 5.45 12.47 -29.19
CA SER A 82 6.51 12.19 -30.18
C SER A 82 7.84 11.75 -29.56
N ARG A 83 8.05 11.99 -28.27
CA ARG A 83 9.23 11.54 -27.54
C ARG A 83 8.87 10.27 -26.79
N ASN A 84 9.43 9.14 -27.21
CA ASN A 84 9.41 7.87 -26.49
C ASN A 84 10.12 8.06 -25.12
N HIS A 85 9.48 8.74 -24.17
CA HIS A 85 10.00 8.95 -22.84
C HIS A 85 10.12 7.57 -22.19
N PRO A 86 11.34 7.10 -21.90
CA PRO A 86 11.53 5.75 -21.44
C PRO A 86 11.24 5.70 -19.94
N ILE A 87 9.97 5.79 -19.58
CA ILE A 87 9.47 5.64 -18.22
C ILE A 87 9.71 4.19 -17.82
N ILE A 88 10.35 3.98 -16.68
CA ILE A 88 10.48 2.65 -16.12
C ILE A 88 9.98 2.67 -14.69
N ASN A 89 8.91 1.91 -14.44
CA ASN A 89 8.42 1.62 -13.13
C ASN A 89 9.12 0.34 -12.60
N LYS A 90 9.87 0.46 -11.51
CA LYS A 90 10.58 -0.66 -10.89
C LYS A 90 9.98 -1.03 -9.55
N SER A 91 9.78 -2.33 -9.36
CA SER A 91 9.17 -2.86 -8.15
C SER A 91 9.42 -4.35 -7.97
N TYR A 92 9.33 -4.76 -6.71
CA TYR A 92 9.49 -6.14 -6.27
C TYR A 92 8.39 -7.08 -6.80
N GLY A 93 7.19 -6.56 -7.15
CA GLY A 93 6.00 -7.36 -7.44
C GLY A 93 5.15 -6.93 -8.65
N PRO A 94 3.94 -7.51 -8.81
CA PRO A 94 2.98 -7.12 -9.84
C PRO A 94 2.46 -5.68 -9.62
N PRO A 95 1.98 -4.98 -10.67
CA PRO A 95 1.40 -3.64 -10.54
C PRO A 95 0.30 -3.57 -9.49
N GLY A 96 0.28 -2.51 -8.69
CA GLY A 96 -0.61 -2.34 -7.53
C GLY A 96 0.14 -2.20 -6.21
N GLY A 97 1.46 -2.44 -6.18
CA GLY A 97 2.28 -2.23 -5.00
C GLY A 97 1.80 -3.05 -3.80
N ALA A 98 1.63 -2.40 -2.65
CA ALA A 98 1.23 -3.05 -1.39
C ALA A 98 -0.09 -3.86 -1.50
N TRP A 99 -1.02 -3.43 -2.35
CA TRP A 99 -2.30 -4.11 -2.57
C TRP A 99 -2.14 -5.57 -3.00
N GLN A 100 -1.04 -5.92 -3.67
CA GLN A 100 -0.76 -7.30 -4.12
C GLN A 100 -0.38 -8.25 -2.97
N PHE A 101 -0.02 -7.72 -1.81
CA PHE A 101 0.49 -8.49 -0.67
C PHE A 101 -0.46 -8.50 0.53
N MET A 102 -1.49 -7.65 0.50
CA MET A 102 -2.54 -7.62 1.51
C MET A 102 -3.47 -8.85 1.39
N ASP A 103 -4.25 -9.13 2.45
CA ASP A 103 -5.21 -10.23 2.42
C ASP A 103 -6.33 -9.93 1.41
N PRO A 104 -6.57 -10.79 0.42
CA PRO A 104 -7.55 -10.52 -0.62
C PRO A 104 -9.01 -10.55 -0.14
N ASN A 105 -9.30 -11.12 1.03
CA ASN A 105 -10.66 -11.33 1.53
C ASN A 105 -11.15 -10.20 2.45
N ILE A 106 -10.30 -9.21 2.73
CA ILE A 106 -10.64 -8.06 3.56
C ILE A 106 -11.25 -6.96 2.69
N LEU A 107 -12.20 -6.20 3.25
CA LEU A 107 -12.76 -5.03 2.60
C LEU A 107 -11.83 -3.82 2.76
N THR A 108 -11.71 -3.02 1.71
CA THR A 108 -11.04 -1.72 1.77
C THR A 108 -11.68 -0.81 2.80
N ILE A 109 -10.90 0.08 3.40
CA ILE A 109 -11.49 1.21 4.12
C ILE A 109 -12.20 2.12 3.13
N SER A 110 -11.53 2.51 2.05
CA SER A 110 -12.12 3.41 1.05
C SER A 110 -13.20 2.75 0.21
N LEU A 111 -14.08 3.59 -0.33
CA LEU A 111 -15.10 3.19 -1.31
C LEU A 111 -14.45 2.78 -2.64
N ASP A 112 -15.12 1.88 -3.36
CA ASP A 112 -14.69 1.39 -4.67
C ASP A 112 -14.34 2.49 -5.68
N ARG A 113 -15.15 3.57 -5.73
CA ARG A 113 -14.91 4.71 -6.61
C ARG A 113 -13.61 5.45 -6.26
N TRP A 114 -13.25 5.54 -4.97
CA TRP A 114 -11.98 6.15 -4.54
C TRP A 114 -10.76 5.28 -4.78
N MET A 115 -10.98 4.01 -5.12
CA MET A 115 -9.93 3.06 -5.49
C MET A 115 -9.67 3.03 -7.01
N SER A 116 -10.54 3.66 -7.79
CA SER A 116 -10.45 3.71 -9.26
C SER A 116 -9.35 4.66 -9.73
N LEU A 117 -8.73 4.34 -10.85
CA LEU A 117 -7.81 5.20 -11.59
C LEU A 117 -8.51 5.80 -12.83
N PRO A 118 -8.08 6.98 -13.29
CA PRO A 118 -8.70 7.63 -14.44
C PRO A 118 -8.72 6.77 -15.71
N GLY A 119 -9.76 6.93 -16.54
CA GLY A 119 -9.88 6.21 -17.81
C GLY A 119 -10.39 4.76 -17.71
N LEU A 120 -10.60 4.21 -16.51
CA LEU A 120 -11.29 2.93 -16.32
C LEU A 120 -11.79 2.81 -14.87
N GLU A 121 -13.08 3.02 -14.61
CA GLU A 121 -13.60 2.86 -13.24
C GLU A 121 -13.62 1.37 -12.83
N ILE A 122 -13.48 1.10 -11.51
CA ILE A 122 -13.51 -0.27 -10.98
C ILE A 122 -14.82 -0.99 -11.33
N GLN A 123 -15.96 -0.30 -11.27
CA GLN A 123 -17.27 -0.90 -11.56
C GLN A 123 -17.43 -1.26 -13.04
N GLU A 124 -16.85 -0.44 -13.93
CA GLU A 124 -16.76 -0.74 -15.36
C GLU A 124 -15.87 -1.96 -15.57
N TRP A 125 -14.70 -2.01 -14.94
CA TRP A 125 -13.79 -3.16 -14.99
C TRP A 125 -14.45 -4.45 -14.49
N GLU A 126 -15.16 -4.43 -13.34
CA GLU A 126 -15.89 -5.60 -12.82
C GLU A 126 -16.92 -6.09 -13.85
N SER A 127 -17.66 -5.17 -14.49
CA SER A 127 -18.63 -5.51 -15.53
C SER A 127 -17.97 -6.17 -16.75
N MET A 128 -16.78 -5.72 -17.13
CA MET A 128 -16.00 -6.36 -18.21
C MET A 128 -15.58 -7.78 -17.84
N ILE A 129 -15.11 -7.99 -16.60
CA ILE A 129 -14.68 -9.32 -16.13
C ILE A 129 -15.87 -10.27 -16.06
N GLU A 130 -17.02 -9.83 -15.56
CA GLU A 130 -18.25 -10.63 -15.52
C GLU A 130 -18.70 -11.05 -16.93
N ALA A 131 -18.65 -10.12 -17.90
CA ALA A 131 -18.97 -10.40 -19.29
C ALA A 131 -18.00 -11.42 -19.91
N GLU A 132 -16.69 -11.29 -19.64
CA GLU A 132 -15.68 -12.21 -20.12
C GLU A 132 -15.83 -13.62 -19.51
N GLN A 133 -16.11 -13.71 -18.22
CA GLN A 133 -16.38 -14.99 -17.53
C GLN A 133 -17.64 -15.67 -18.08
N SER A 134 -18.69 -14.87 -18.34
CA SER A 134 -19.93 -15.37 -18.94
C SER A 134 -19.70 -15.92 -20.34
N ARG A 135 -18.90 -15.23 -21.16
CA ARG A 135 -18.51 -15.69 -22.50
C ARG A 135 -17.67 -16.96 -22.46
N LYS A 136 -16.65 -17.03 -21.60
CA LYS A 136 -15.82 -18.25 -21.41
C LYS A 136 -16.67 -19.44 -20.95
N SER A 137 -17.62 -19.19 -20.05
CA SER A 137 -18.55 -20.21 -19.55
C SER A 137 -19.52 -20.68 -20.64
N ALA A 138 -19.99 -19.78 -21.53
CA ALA A 138 -20.84 -20.15 -22.66
C ALA A 138 -20.10 -21.04 -23.66
N ILE A 139 -18.85 -20.69 -24.01
CA ILE A 139 -18.00 -21.51 -24.89
C ILE A 139 -17.73 -22.88 -24.27
N LEU A 140 -17.50 -22.95 -22.95
CA LEU A 140 -17.31 -24.22 -22.25
C LEU A 140 -18.58 -25.08 -22.27
N ARG A 141 -19.76 -24.46 -22.11
CA ARG A 141 -21.08 -25.14 -22.19
C ARG A 141 -21.33 -25.72 -23.59
N GLU A 142 -20.99 -24.98 -24.65
CA GLU A 142 -21.08 -25.48 -26.02
C GLU A 142 -20.17 -26.68 -26.27
N ARG A 143 -18.98 -26.72 -25.65
CA ARG A 143 -18.04 -27.84 -25.78
C ARG A 143 -18.42 -29.09 -24.99
N ILE A 144 -19.06 -28.94 -23.83
CA ILE A 144 -19.37 -30.06 -22.91
C ILE A 144 -20.76 -30.66 -23.17
N GLY A 145 -21.64 -29.99 -23.92
CA GLY A 145 -22.93 -30.55 -24.34
C GLY A 145 -23.93 -30.79 -23.20
N ASP A 146 -23.67 -30.28 -22.01
CA ASP A 146 -24.43 -30.63 -20.81
C ASP A 146 -25.36 -29.48 -20.39
N LYS A 147 -26.68 -29.69 -20.57
CA LYS A 147 -27.75 -28.70 -20.34
C LYS A 147 -28.15 -28.56 -18.86
N ARG A 148 -27.41 -29.14 -17.91
CA ARG A 148 -27.86 -29.30 -16.51
C ARG A 148 -27.38 -28.28 -15.47
N LEU A 149 -26.56 -27.30 -15.81
CA LEU A 149 -26.12 -26.25 -14.87
C LEU A 149 -26.92 -24.96 -15.05
N LEU A 150 -28.15 -24.98 -14.52
CA LEU A 150 -29.06 -23.84 -14.48
C LEU A 150 -29.42 -23.51 -13.03
N LEU A 151 -28.45 -23.02 -12.27
CA LEU A 151 -28.55 -22.39 -10.93
C LEU A 151 -27.21 -21.67 -10.72
N SER A 152 -27.05 -20.38 -10.44
CA SER A 152 -27.94 -19.32 -9.99
C SER A 152 -27.26 -17.99 -10.41
N GLN A 153 -27.73 -17.33 -11.45
CA GLN A 153 -27.33 -15.93 -11.70
C GLN A 153 -28.25 -15.04 -10.88
N ILE A 154 -27.88 -14.82 -9.62
CA ILE A 154 -28.44 -13.71 -8.85
C ILE A 154 -27.92 -12.46 -9.55
N LYS A 155 -28.75 -11.84 -10.40
CA LYS A 155 -28.58 -10.46 -10.80
C LYS A 155 -28.67 -9.64 -9.52
N VAL A 156 -27.52 -9.28 -8.96
CA VAL A 156 -27.47 -8.24 -7.94
C VAL A 156 -27.86 -6.95 -8.65
N ASN A 157 -29.01 -6.40 -8.30
CA ASN A 157 -29.43 -5.08 -8.75
C ASN A 157 -28.28 -4.10 -8.52
N LYS A 158 -27.77 -3.49 -9.60
CA LYS A 158 -26.78 -2.41 -9.55
C LYS A 158 -27.45 -1.18 -8.93
N SER A 159 -27.51 -1.13 -7.61
CA SER A 159 -27.70 0.14 -6.92
C SER A 159 -26.42 0.95 -7.10
N ASN A 160 -26.54 2.23 -7.48
CA ASN A 160 -25.49 3.27 -7.37
C ASN A 160 -25.06 3.52 -5.90
N ALA A 161 -25.23 2.54 -5.01
CA ALA A 161 -24.88 2.64 -3.61
C ALA A 161 -23.37 2.56 -3.47
N MET A 162 -22.81 3.54 -2.75
CA MET A 162 -21.41 3.53 -2.33
C MET A 162 -21.10 2.23 -1.60
N ARG A 163 -20.13 1.45 -2.10
CA ARG A 163 -19.73 0.19 -1.49
C ARG A 163 -18.23 0.13 -1.24
N ARG A 164 -17.85 -0.57 -0.18
CA ARG A 164 -16.47 -1.03 0.01
C ARG A 164 -16.21 -2.20 -0.93
N ILE A 165 -14.96 -2.40 -1.30
CA ILE A 165 -14.55 -3.44 -2.25
C ILE A 165 -13.52 -4.37 -1.59
N LEU A 166 -13.46 -5.62 -2.03
CA LEU A 166 -12.42 -6.54 -1.58
C LEU A 166 -11.04 -6.05 -2.05
N VAL A 167 -10.07 -6.12 -1.14
CA VAL A 167 -8.65 -5.86 -1.42
C VAL A 167 -8.16 -6.69 -2.61
N GLY A 168 -8.59 -7.95 -2.71
CA GLY A 168 -8.24 -8.83 -3.82
C GLY A 168 -8.74 -8.32 -5.18
N SER A 169 -9.94 -7.74 -5.22
CA SER A 169 -10.49 -7.11 -6.42
C SER A 169 -9.71 -5.87 -6.82
N VAL A 170 -9.30 -5.04 -5.85
CA VAL A 170 -8.44 -3.87 -6.10
C VAL A 170 -7.07 -4.28 -6.66
N ALA A 171 -6.46 -5.32 -6.08
CA ALA A 171 -5.19 -5.86 -6.56
C ALA A 171 -5.31 -6.38 -8.00
N ALA A 172 -6.37 -7.12 -8.32
CA ALA A 172 -6.63 -7.56 -9.68
C ALA A 172 -6.87 -6.38 -10.64
N TYR A 173 -7.67 -5.39 -10.22
CA TYR A 173 -7.94 -4.19 -10.97
C TYR A 173 -6.67 -3.43 -11.36
N TYR A 174 -5.76 -3.12 -10.42
CA TYR A 174 -4.53 -2.37 -10.74
C TYR A 174 -3.60 -3.13 -11.70
N LYS A 175 -3.55 -4.46 -11.56
CA LYS A 175 -2.79 -5.31 -12.48
C LYS A 175 -3.37 -5.24 -13.90
N ASP A 176 -4.69 -5.37 -14.04
CA ASP A 176 -5.38 -5.34 -15.32
C ASP A 176 -5.37 -3.93 -15.93
N TYR A 177 -5.48 -2.89 -15.12
CA TYR A 177 -5.45 -1.49 -15.54
C TYR A 177 -4.17 -1.18 -16.32
N VAL A 178 -3.01 -1.61 -15.82
CA VAL A 178 -1.72 -1.43 -16.51
C VAL A 178 -1.69 -2.08 -17.90
N VAL A 179 -2.35 -3.23 -18.07
CA VAL A 179 -2.44 -3.91 -19.36
C VAL A 179 -3.44 -3.22 -20.27
N LYS A 180 -4.64 -2.92 -19.76
CA LYS A 180 -5.75 -2.32 -20.52
C LYS A 180 -5.43 -0.91 -21.01
N GLN A 181 -4.64 -0.14 -20.25
CA GLN A 181 -4.19 1.20 -20.63
C GLN A 181 -2.88 1.22 -21.42
N GLY A 182 -2.37 0.05 -21.86
CA GLY A 182 -1.15 -0.02 -22.68
C GLY A 182 0.15 0.38 -21.95
N LEU A 183 0.14 0.39 -20.61
CA LEU A 183 1.26 0.83 -19.79
C LEU A 183 2.29 -0.26 -19.53
N ALA A 184 1.96 -1.53 -19.76
CA ALA A 184 2.80 -2.69 -19.44
C ALA A 184 4.26 -2.59 -19.93
N LYS A 185 4.50 -1.92 -21.06
CA LYS A 185 5.85 -1.66 -21.61
C LYS A 185 6.79 -0.93 -20.63
N TYR A 186 6.24 -0.06 -19.77
CA TYR A 186 6.97 0.72 -18.78
C TYR A 186 7.19 -0.02 -17.45
N PHE A 187 6.43 -1.08 -17.17
CA PHE A 187 6.53 -1.81 -15.91
C PHE A 187 7.56 -2.92 -16.00
N LYS A 188 8.62 -2.80 -15.20
CA LYS A 188 9.67 -3.82 -15.07
C LYS A 188 9.58 -4.49 -13.71
N SER A 189 8.52 -5.29 -13.53
CA SER A 189 8.26 -6.07 -12.33
C SER A 189 9.35 -7.10 -12.04
N GLY A 190 9.49 -7.48 -10.76
CA GLY A 190 10.48 -8.46 -10.31
C GLY A 190 11.90 -7.90 -10.24
N ARG A 191 12.03 -6.60 -9.98
CA ARG A 191 13.32 -5.90 -9.84
C ARG A 191 13.37 -5.16 -8.51
N ILE A 192 14.49 -5.28 -7.80
CA ILE A 192 14.77 -4.55 -6.57
C ILE A 192 15.70 -3.40 -6.91
N VAL A 193 15.32 -2.19 -6.51
CA VAL A 193 16.21 -1.02 -6.49
C VAL A 193 16.97 -1.05 -5.18
N THR A 194 18.30 -0.98 -5.25
CA THR A 194 19.19 -1.03 -4.08
C THR A 194 19.92 0.28 -3.84
N SER A 195 19.94 1.18 -4.81
CA SER A 195 20.57 2.49 -4.67
C SER A 195 19.90 3.52 -5.58
N VAL A 196 19.61 4.69 -5.03
CA VAL A 196 19.25 5.93 -5.72
C VAL A 196 20.16 7.02 -5.16
N ARG A 197 21.01 7.61 -6.00
CA ARG A 197 22.00 8.60 -5.56
C ARG A 197 22.20 9.71 -6.60
N PRO A 198 22.52 10.94 -6.18
CA PRO A 198 22.87 12.01 -7.11
C PRO A 198 24.24 11.76 -7.76
N ILE A 199 24.46 12.37 -8.92
CA ILE A 199 25.77 12.46 -9.57
C ILE A 199 26.36 13.82 -9.23
N LEU A 200 27.41 13.84 -8.40
CA LEU A 200 28.02 15.09 -7.90
C LEU A 200 29.10 15.65 -8.86
N GLU A 201 29.71 14.81 -9.69
CA GLU A 201 30.74 15.19 -10.66
C GLU A 201 30.21 15.02 -12.09
N LEU A 202 29.63 16.09 -12.65
CA LEU A 202 29.08 16.08 -14.01
C LEU A 202 30.20 16.38 -15.02
N HIS A 203 30.70 15.36 -15.71
CA HIS A 203 31.54 15.56 -16.90
C HIS A 203 30.69 16.11 -18.07
N ASN A 204 31.30 16.95 -18.92
CA ASN A 204 30.65 17.87 -19.87
C ASN A 204 29.62 17.28 -20.87
N HIS A 205 29.48 15.96 -21.00
CA HIS A 205 28.50 15.31 -21.89
C HIS A 205 27.25 14.73 -21.17
N ASP A 206 27.22 14.71 -19.83
CA ASP A 206 26.15 14.06 -19.03
C ASP A 206 25.39 15.04 -18.08
N LYS A 207 25.49 16.36 -18.30
CA LYS A 207 24.96 17.40 -17.37
C LYS A 207 23.46 17.28 -17.05
N GLU A 208 22.67 16.69 -17.93
CA GLU A 208 21.22 16.56 -17.73
C GLU A 208 20.81 15.38 -16.82
N TYR A 209 21.67 14.36 -16.67
CA TYR A 209 21.34 13.12 -15.97
C TYR A 209 21.86 13.12 -14.52
N GLY A 210 21.21 13.92 -13.66
CA GLY A 210 21.65 14.15 -12.28
C GLY A 210 21.55 12.97 -11.32
N TRP A 211 20.96 11.83 -11.71
CA TRP A 211 20.66 10.70 -10.82
C TRP A 211 21.12 9.36 -11.36
N ILE A 212 21.57 8.48 -10.45
CA ILE A 212 21.83 7.07 -10.73
C ILE A 212 20.88 6.20 -9.93
N VAL A 213 20.19 5.28 -10.62
CA VAL A 213 19.34 4.25 -10.02
C VAL A 213 19.89 2.86 -10.33
N GLN A 214 20.20 2.07 -9.30
CA GLN A 214 20.82 0.75 -9.43
C GLN A 214 20.04 -0.33 -8.69
N GLY A 215 20.25 -1.57 -9.11
CA GLY A 215 19.62 -2.71 -8.47
C GLY A 215 19.82 -4.00 -9.25
N TYR A 216 18.96 -4.98 -8.99
CA TYR A 216 19.04 -6.29 -9.63
C TYR A 216 17.65 -6.87 -9.93
N GLU A 217 17.61 -7.78 -10.88
CA GLU A 217 16.45 -8.64 -11.17
C GLU A 217 16.36 -9.81 -10.20
N ASN A 218 15.17 -10.08 -9.66
CA ASN A 218 14.98 -11.07 -8.59
C ASN A 218 15.34 -12.49 -9.03
N LEU A 219 14.94 -12.87 -10.26
CA LEU A 219 15.13 -14.22 -10.79
C LEU A 219 16.53 -14.42 -11.35
N SER A 220 16.96 -13.54 -12.26
CA SER A 220 18.25 -13.69 -12.96
C SER A 220 19.44 -13.21 -12.13
N ARG A 221 19.20 -12.42 -11.06
CA ARG A 221 20.22 -11.67 -10.31
C ARG A 221 21.05 -10.72 -11.17
N LYS A 222 20.64 -10.47 -12.41
CA LYS A 222 21.30 -9.53 -13.32
C LYS A 222 21.18 -8.11 -12.75
N ARG A 223 22.34 -7.44 -12.63
CA ARG A 223 22.40 -6.05 -12.19
C ARG A 223 21.91 -5.12 -13.31
N PHE A 224 21.34 -3.99 -12.91
CA PHE A 224 21.01 -2.90 -13.81
C PHE A 224 21.50 -1.57 -13.24
N ARG A 225 21.73 -0.61 -14.13
CA ARG A 225 22.10 0.76 -13.79
C ARG A 225 21.39 1.72 -14.76
N TYR A 226 20.72 2.71 -14.20
CA TYR A 226 20.16 3.83 -14.96
C TYR A 226 20.85 5.12 -14.59
N LYS A 227 21.11 5.96 -15.59
CA LYS A 227 21.29 7.40 -15.42
C LYS A 227 19.99 8.08 -15.82
N CYS A 228 19.48 8.97 -14.96
CA CYS A 228 18.21 9.64 -15.21
C CYS A 228 18.21 11.12 -14.84
N LYS A 229 17.40 11.90 -15.57
CA LYS A 229 17.17 13.32 -15.26
C LYS A 229 16.34 13.45 -14.00
N ASN A 230 15.28 12.65 -13.90
CA ASN A 230 14.32 12.69 -12.82
C ASN A 230 14.08 11.31 -12.19
N VAL A 231 13.92 11.28 -10.87
CA VAL A 231 13.56 10.09 -10.08
C VAL A 231 12.32 10.39 -9.27
N VAL A 232 11.32 9.51 -9.33
CA VAL A 232 10.11 9.61 -8.51
C VAL A 232 10.06 8.43 -7.54
N ILE A 233 10.05 8.72 -6.25
CA ILE A 233 9.93 7.72 -5.19
C ILE A 233 8.45 7.50 -4.86
N ALA A 234 7.96 6.30 -5.17
CA ALA A 234 6.56 5.88 -5.04
C ALA A 234 6.45 4.50 -4.37
N THR A 235 7.35 4.18 -3.43
CA THR A 235 7.49 2.85 -2.80
C THR A 235 6.47 2.57 -1.71
N GLY A 236 5.77 3.59 -1.20
CA GLY A 236 4.80 3.48 -0.11
C GLY A 236 5.45 3.35 1.26
N THR A 237 4.66 3.03 2.28
CA THR A 237 5.08 3.00 3.70
C THR A 237 4.91 1.65 4.39
N THR A 238 4.55 0.60 3.65
CA THR A 238 4.17 -0.72 4.20
C THR A 238 5.22 -1.80 3.93
N ASN A 239 6.48 -1.39 3.76
CA ASN A 239 7.57 -2.26 3.32
C ASN A 239 8.32 -2.92 4.49
N SER A 240 8.34 -2.28 5.66
CA SER A 240 9.01 -2.78 6.86
C SER A 240 8.09 -2.75 8.08
N PHE A 241 7.66 -3.90 8.59
CA PHE A 241 6.83 -3.95 9.80
C PHE A 241 7.61 -3.47 11.04
N ASN A 242 6.94 -2.78 11.95
CA ASN A 242 7.54 -2.37 13.23
C ASN A 242 7.85 -3.61 14.08
N ARG A 243 8.90 -3.52 14.90
CA ARG A 243 9.36 -4.59 15.78
C ARG A 243 9.24 -4.16 17.24
N LEU A 244 8.94 -5.11 18.11
CA LEU A 244 8.94 -4.89 19.56
C LEU A 244 10.36 -4.91 20.13
N GLY A 245 11.29 -5.61 19.48
CA GLY A 245 12.67 -5.75 19.93
C GLY A 245 12.82 -6.71 21.10
N ILE A 246 11.94 -7.71 21.21
CA ILE A 246 11.87 -8.61 22.37
C ILE A 246 12.47 -10.00 22.07
N PRO A 247 12.96 -10.71 23.10
CA PRO A 247 13.36 -12.11 22.97
C PRO A 247 12.27 -12.98 22.34
N GLY A 248 12.68 -13.78 21.36
CA GLY A 248 11.78 -14.70 20.66
C GLY A 248 11.06 -14.12 19.44
N GLU A 249 10.99 -12.79 19.26
CA GLU A 249 10.26 -12.18 18.14
C GLU A 249 10.77 -12.66 16.77
N GLU A 250 12.09 -12.63 16.55
CA GLU A 250 12.70 -13.06 15.28
C GLU A 250 12.99 -14.57 15.24
N THR A 251 13.22 -15.21 16.39
CA THR A 251 13.61 -16.63 16.44
C THR A 251 12.42 -17.58 16.37
N GLN A 252 11.20 -17.10 16.65
CA GLN A 252 9.97 -17.89 16.71
C GLN A 252 9.04 -17.70 15.50
N SER A 253 9.59 -17.44 14.31
CA SER A 253 8.85 -17.19 13.05
C SER A 253 7.83 -18.29 12.64
N CYS A 254 7.97 -19.50 13.20
CA CYS A 254 7.01 -20.59 12.98
C CYS A 254 5.66 -20.42 13.72
N TRP A 255 5.53 -19.47 14.64
CA TRP A 255 4.26 -19.12 15.30
C TRP A 255 4.09 -17.63 15.66
N VAL A 256 5.10 -16.80 15.38
CA VAL A 256 5.05 -15.34 15.47
C VAL A 256 4.99 -14.76 14.06
N THR A 257 4.14 -13.75 13.83
CA THR A 257 4.03 -13.05 12.55
C THR A 257 3.70 -11.57 12.72
N HIS A 258 4.13 -10.76 11.76
CA HIS A 258 3.80 -9.33 11.67
C HIS A 258 2.83 -9.03 10.52
N GLN A 259 2.33 -10.07 9.86
CA GLN A 259 1.51 -9.96 8.66
C GLN A 259 0.12 -10.58 8.87
N LEU A 260 -0.91 -9.81 8.56
CA LEU A 260 -2.30 -10.24 8.66
C LEU A 260 -2.61 -11.45 7.76
N ASN A 261 -2.14 -11.43 6.50
CA ASN A 261 -2.36 -12.53 5.55
C ASN A 261 -1.69 -13.86 6.00
N ASP A 262 -0.49 -13.78 6.58
CA ASP A 262 0.18 -14.95 7.17
C ASP A 262 -0.55 -15.42 8.44
N PHE A 263 -1.05 -14.50 9.26
CA PHE A 263 -1.89 -14.83 10.42
C PHE A 263 -3.16 -15.57 10.01
N GLU A 264 -3.93 -15.05 9.04
CA GLU A 264 -5.12 -15.68 8.47
C GLU A 264 -4.83 -17.09 7.94
N THR A 265 -3.75 -17.23 7.16
CA THR A 265 -3.29 -18.52 6.64
C THR A 265 -2.99 -19.51 7.78
N ARG A 266 -2.43 -19.04 8.90
CA ARG A 266 -2.15 -19.88 10.07
C ARG A 266 -3.44 -20.23 10.83
N LEU A 267 -4.41 -19.32 10.94
CA LEU A 267 -5.73 -19.61 11.49
C LEU A 267 -6.44 -20.72 10.68
N ASP A 268 -6.42 -20.64 9.35
CA ASP A 268 -7.01 -21.68 8.50
C ASP A 268 -6.35 -23.05 8.67
N ARG A 269 -5.05 -23.08 8.95
CA ARG A 269 -4.32 -24.32 9.29
C ARG A 269 -4.73 -24.87 10.66
N LEU A 270 -5.00 -24.00 11.64
CA LEU A 270 -5.48 -24.41 12.97
C LEU A 270 -6.87 -25.06 12.89
N VAL A 271 -7.78 -24.49 12.10
CA VAL A 271 -9.16 -25.00 11.95
C VAL A 271 -9.25 -26.15 10.93
N GLY A 272 -8.14 -26.59 10.34
CA GLY A 272 -8.12 -27.69 9.37
C GLY A 272 -8.73 -27.35 8.01
N LYS A 273 -8.98 -26.05 7.71
CA LYS A 273 -9.53 -25.56 6.44
C LYS A 273 -8.49 -25.42 5.32
N CYS A 274 -7.24 -25.78 5.58
CA CYS A 274 -6.17 -25.81 4.58
C CYS A 274 -6.54 -26.71 3.38
N LYS A 275 -6.59 -26.14 2.16
CA LYS A 275 -6.91 -26.84 0.90
C LYS A 275 -6.06 -28.09 0.63
N LYS A 276 -4.80 -28.11 1.10
CA LYS A 276 -3.88 -29.27 0.98
C LYS A 276 -4.03 -30.30 2.10
N CYS A 277 -4.64 -29.93 3.23
CA CYS A 277 -4.67 -30.68 4.49
C CYS A 277 -6.07 -31.21 4.84
N ALA A 278 -7.11 -30.75 4.14
CA ALA A 278 -8.52 -30.94 4.47
C ALA A 278 -8.96 -32.41 4.63
N ALA A 279 -8.22 -33.37 4.07
CA ALA A 279 -8.49 -34.79 4.19
C ALA A 279 -8.14 -35.39 5.58
N LYS A 280 -7.30 -34.75 6.40
CA LYS A 280 -6.76 -35.35 7.65
C LYS A 280 -7.36 -34.83 8.96
N ARG A 281 -8.21 -33.78 8.96
CA ARG A 281 -8.61 -33.07 10.20
C ARG A 281 -10.09 -32.63 10.23
N LYS A 282 -11.03 -33.45 9.75
CA LYS A 282 -12.45 -33.07 9.71
C LYS A 282 -13.16 -32.99 11.08
N ASN A 283 -12.56 -33.51 12.15
CA ASN A 283 -13.13 -33.53 13.51
C ASN A 283 -12.13 -33.03 14.57
N GLN A 284 -11.49 -31.87 14.35
CA GLN A 284 -10.65 -31.28 15.40
C GLN A 284 -11.53 -30.48 16.37
N ASP A 285 -11.52 -30.89 17.64
CA ASP A 285 -12.26 -30.21 18.71
C ASP A 285 -11.66 -28.81 18.94
N LEU A 286 -12.39 -27.78 18.51
CA LEU A 286 -11.98 -26.37 18.63
C LEU A 286 -11.79 -25.94 20.09
N SER A 287 -12.42 -26.64 21.04
CA SER A 287 -12.29 -26.35 22.47
C SER A 287 -10.90 -26.64 23.04
N LYS A 288 -10.06 -27.40 22.30
CA LYS A 288 -8.69 -27.77 22.68
C LYS A 288 -7.62 -26.89 22.06
N ILE A 289 -7.99 -25.86 21.30
CA ILE A 289 -7.04 -24.96 20.66
C ILE A 289 -6.66 -23.85 21.64
N ASP A 290 -5.36 -23.75 21.94
CA ASP A 290 -4.80 -22.64 22.72
C ASP A 290 -5.15 -21.28 22.04
N PRO A 291 -5.38 -20.20 22.79
CA PRO A 291 -5.78 -18.90 22.24
C PRO A 291 -4.71 -18.32 21.31
N VAL A 292 -5.11 -17.39 20.44
CA VAL A 292 -4.17 -16.53 19.69
C VAL A 292 -3.95 -15.23 20.43
N LEU A 293 -2.74 -14.67 20.32
CA LEU A 293 -2.42 -13.33 20.83
C LEU A 293 -2.35 -12.35 19.67
N VAL A 294 -3.12 -11.26 19.76
CA VAL A 294 -3.03 -10.12 18.83
C VAL A 294 -2.50 -8.92 19.61
N ILE A 295 -1.47 -8.26 19.05
CA ILE A 295 -0.81 -7.11 19.66
C ILE A 295 -0.98 -5.89 18.74
N GLY A 296 -1.49 -4.80 19.29
CA GLY A 296 -1.72 -3.54 18.59
C GLY A 296 -3.20 -3.18 18.49
N ALA A 297 -3.50 -1.90 18.23
CA ALA A 297 -4.85 -1.33 18.30
C ALA A 297 -5.32 -0.69 16.97
N GLY A 298 -4.61 -0.98 15.87
CA GLY A 298 -4.93 -0.47 14.54
C GLY A 298 -6.00 -1.30 13.82
N LEU A 299 -6.38 -0.85 12.61
CA LEU A 299 -7.34 -1.55 11.74
C LEU A 299 -6.92 -3.00 11.46
N SER A 300 -5.64 -3.25 11.15
CA SER A 300 -5.16 -4.64 10.92
C SER A 300 -5.30 -5.53 12.15
N ALA A 301 -5.15 -4.98 13.36
CA ALA A 301 -5.36 -5.75 14.59
C ALA A 301 -6.85 -6.07 14.78
N ALA A 302 -7.74 -5.11 14.49
CA ALA A 302 -9.18 -5.35 14.50
C ALA A 302 -9.59 -6.43 13.48
N ASP A 303 -9.07 -6.38 12.25
CA ASP A 303 -9.28 -7.41 11.24
C ASP A 303 -8.80 -8.79 11.74
N ALA A 304 -7.62 -8.87 12.38
CA ALA A 304 -7.10 -10.11 12.95
C ALA A 304 -7.99 -10.68 14.06
N ILE A 305 -8.49 -9.82 14.96
CA ILE A 305 -9.41 -10.20 16.04
C ILE A 305 -10.69 -10.79 15.44
N MET A 306 -11.27 -10.11 14.45
CA MET A 306 -12.47 -10.59 13.77
C MET A 306 -12.22 -11.89 13.01
N ALA A 307 -11.10 -12.00 12.31
CA ALA A 307 -10.70 -13.20 11.57
C ALA A 307 -10.58 -14.44 12.48
N ALA A 308 -10.02 -14.28 13.68
CA ALA A 308 -9.90 -15.36 14.66
C ALA A 308 -11.25 -15.71 15.31
N ARG A 309 -12.03 -14.70 15.74
CA ARG A 309 -13.34 -14.90 16.39
C ARG A 309 -14.34 -15.56 15.44
N ASN A 310 -14.38 -15.15 14.17
CA ASN A 310 -15.24 -15.75 13.13
C ASN A 310 -14.89 -17.22 12.84
N ARG A 311 -13.67 -17.65 13.21
CA ARG A 311 -13.20 -19.03 13.12
C ARG A 311 -13.39 -19.83 14.41
N GLY A 312 -13.98 -19.21 15.45
CA GLY A 312 -14.21 -19.85 16.74
C GLY A 312 -12.96 -19.97 17.61
N ILE A 313 -11.88 -19.23 17.31
CA ILE A 313 -10.62 -19.29 18.03
C ILE A 313 -10.60 -18.20 19.12
N PRO A 314 -10.29 -18.53 20.39
CA PRO A 314 -10.18 -17.53 21.45
C PRO A 314 -9.03 -16.54 21.20
N VAL A 315 -9.27 -15.25 21.45
CA VAL A 315 -8.30 -14.16 21.26
C VAL A 315 -7.92 -13.53 22.59
N ILE A 316 -6.62 -13.43 22.84
CA ILE A 316 -6.04 -12.51 23.81
C ILE A 316 -5.58 -11.27 23.04
N HIS A 317 -6.04 -10.09 23.43
CA HIS A 317 -5.75 -8.84 22.75
C HIS A 317 -4.98 -7.90 23.68
N ALA A 318 -3.70 -7.67 23.36
CA ALA A 318 -2.84 -6.76 24.12
C ALA A 318 -2.63 -5.45 23.35
N PHE A 319 -2.88 -4.32 24.01
CA PHE A 319 -2.75 -2.99 23.41
C PHE A 319 -2.35 -1.96 24.47
N ARG A 320 -1.73 -0.86 24.03
CA ARG A 320 -1.28 0.24 24.91
C ARG A 320 -2.47 1.08 25.38
N GLU A 321 -2.34 1.68 26.56
CA GLU A 321 -3.36 2.58 27.10
C GLU A 321 -3.09 4.04 26.65
N SER A 322 -4.14 4.85 26.56
CA SER A 322 -4.08 6.21 25.98
C SER A 322 -3.17 7.18 26.75
N THR A 323 -2.80 6.87 27.98
CA THR A 323 -1.96 7.70 28.85
C THR A 323 -0.45 7.51 28.62
N ASP A 324 -0.04 6.44 27.93
CA ASP A 324 1.37 6.06 27.77
C ASP A 324 2.12 6.84 26.66
N LEU A 325 1.44 7.78 25.99
CA LEU A 325 1.97 8.55 24.85
C LEU A 325 2.05 10.07 25.09
N ALA A 326 1.88 10.53 26.34
CA ALA A 326 2.18 11.91 26.68
C ALA A 326 3.71 12.13 26.69
N ASP A 327 4.31 12.26 25.50
CA ASP A 327 5.66 12.79 25.36
C ASP A 327 5.67 14.26 25.85
N ASP A 328 6.68 14.59 26.65
CA ASP A 328 6.98 15.86 27.34
C ASP A 328 7.26 17.07 26.42
N ASN A 329 6.57 17.22 25.28
CA ASN A 329 6.70 18.40 24.42
C ASN A 329 5.51 19.35 24.58
N LEU A 330 5.74 20.32 25.47
CA LEU A 330 4.96 21.53 25.71
C LEU A 330 4.64 22.28 24.41
N ASN A 331 3.37 22.73 24.28
CA ASN A 331 2.81 23.67 23.30
C ASN A 331 2.27 23.14 21.96
N SER A 332 1.50 22.05 21.98
CA SER A 332 0.46 21.86 20.96
C SER A 332 -0.84 21.37 21.62
N VAL A 333 -1.97 21.85 21.10
CA VAL A 333 -3.34 21.61 21.59
C VAL A 333 -3.51 20.15 22.04
N LYS A 334 -3.87 19.94 23.32
CA LYS A 334 -4.22 18.63 23.89
C LYS A 334 -5.45 18.04 23.16
N LEU A 335 -5.23 17.42 22.01
CA LEU A 335 -6.16 16.45 21.44
C LEU A 335 -5.74 15.09 22.03
N THR A 336 -6.28 14.74 23.20
CA THR A 336 -6.13 13.40 23.79
C THR A 336 -6.82 12.39 22.87
N THR A 337 -6.14 12.00 21.80
CA THR A 337 -6.64 11.05 20.80
C THR A 337 -6.13 9.69 21.23
N SER A 338 -7.00 8.86 21.79
CA SER A 338 -6.66 7.48 22.12
C SER A 338 -6.18 6.74 20.88
N ILE A 339 -5.23 5.81 21.04
CA ILE A 339 -4.58 5.06 19.94
C ILE A 339 -5.62 4.33 19.05
N TYR A 340 -6.75 3.95 19.65
CA TYR A 340 -7.88 3.27 19.02
C TYR A 340 -9.07 4.18 18.65
N ASP A 341 -8.96 5.52 18.81
CA ASP A 341 -9.97 6.47 18.33
C ASP A 341 -10.18 6.38 16.81
N ARG A 342 -9.19 5.86 16.07
CA ARG A 342 -9.34 5.57 14.64
C ARG A 342 -10.43 4.54 14.34
N LEU A 343 -10.69 3.58 15.22
CA LEU A 343 -11.77 2.63 15.02
C LEU A 343 -13.12 3.34 15.19
N ARG A 344 -13.21 4.24 16.18
CA ARG A 344 -14.39 5.06 16.48
C ARG A 344 -14.63 6.19 15.46
N SER A 345 -13.59 6.72 14.84
CA SER A 345 -13.72 7.84 13.88
C SER A 345 -14.31 7.39 12.54
N LEU A 346 -14.43 6.08 12.31
CA LEU A 346 -15.08 5.53 11.14
C LEU A 346 -16.61 5.56 11.30
N PRO A 347 -17.40 5.80 10.25
CA PRO A 347 -18.86 5.73 10.32
C PRO A 347 -19.42 4.33 10.66
N LEU A 348 -20.17 4.18 11.75
CA LEU A 348 -20.77 2.90 12.19
C LEU A 348 -21.55 2.17 11.09
N SER A 349 -22.32 2.89 10.27
CA SER A 349 -23.13 2.29 9.19
C SER A 349 -22.30 1.60 8.12
N MET A 350 -21.04 2.02 7.93
CA MET A 350 -20.15 1.50 6.90
C MET A 350 -19.13 0.50 7.45
N TYR A 351 -18.77 0.63 8.73
CA TYR A 351 -17.72 -0.16 9.38
C TYR A 351 -18.17 -0.78 10.73
N PRO A 352 -19.26 -1.55 10.76
CA PRO A 352 -19.77 -2.14 12.00
C PRO A 352 -18.74 -3.05 12.69
N GLU A 353 -17.90 -3.75 11.93
CA GLU A 353 -16.89 -4.67 12.46
C GLU A 353 -15.82 -3.97 13.31
N TYR A 354 -15.44 -2.73 12.98
CA TYR A 354 -14.46 -1.98 13.76
C TYR A 354 -15.06 -1.39 15.03
N HIS A 355 -16.36 -1.08 15.01
CA HIS A 355 -17.08 -0.66 16.19
C HIS A 355 -17.26 -1.81 17.17
N GLU A 356 -17.56 -3.02 16.68
CA GLU A 356 -17.62 -4.21 17.53
C GLU A 356 -16.27 -4.43 18.26
N VAL A 357 -15.14 -4.31 17.56
CA VAL A 357 -13.82 -4.42 18.20
C VAL A 357 -13.58 -3.29 19.19
N TYR A 358 -13.91 -2.05 18.83
CA TYR A 358 -13.78 -0.91 19.74
C TYR A 358 -14.61 -1.08 21.02
N GLU A 359 -15.87 -1.50 20.91
CA GLU A 359 -16.73 -1.80 22.05
C GLU A 359 -16.09 -2.87 22.94
N MET A 360 -15.58 -3.97 22.36
CA MET A 360 -14.86 -5.00 23.11
C MET A 360 -13.55 -4.50 23.76
N MET A 361 -12.94 -3.43 23.26
CA MET A 361 -11.72 -2.85 23.86
C MET A 361 -12.03 -1.98 25.07
N VAL A 362 -13.20 -1.34 25.11
CA VAL A 362 -13.60 -0.36 26.12
C VAL A 362 -14.52 -0.97 27.19
N ASP A 363 -15.35 -1.94 26.82
CA ASP A 363 -16.25 -2.61 27.77
C ASP A 363 -15.46 -3.51 28.73
N ASP A 364 -15.69 -3.34 30.03
CA ASP A 364 -15.20 -4.26 31.08
C ASP A 364 -15.93 -5.61 31.11
N LYS A 365 -16.78 -5.88 30.11
CA LYS A 365 -17.60 -7.09 30.04
C LYS A 365 -16.79 -8.26 29.47
N THR A 366 -17.19 -9.46 29.86
CA THR A 366 -16.65 -10.68 29.25
C THR A 366 -17.29 -10.90 27.88
N HIS A 367 -16.48 -10.80 26.82
CA HIS A 367 -16.91 -11.08 25.46
C HIS A 367 -16.55 -12.51 25.06
N ARG A 368 -17.47 -13.17 24.33
CA ARG A 368 -17.24 -14.55 23.86
C ARG A 368 -15.98 -14.61 22.99
N LEU A 369 -15.07 -15.52 23.34
CA LEU A 369 -13.79 -15.77 22.64
C LEU A 369 -12.85 -14.55 22.59
N TYR A 370 -12.96 -13.60 23.52
CA TYR A 370 -12.13 -12.40 23.53
C TYR A 370 -11.75 -11.98 24.95
N LYS A 371 -10.47 -11.70 25.16
CA LYS A 371 -9.90 -11.15 26.40
C LYS A 371 -9.06 -9.91 26.08
N ALA A 372 -9.52 -8.74 26.54
CA ALA A 372 -8.74 -7.50 26.48
C ALA A 372 -7.66 -7.46 27.57
N LEU A 373 -6.48 -6.92 27.22
CA LEU A 373 -5.35 -6.66 28.10
C LEU A 373 -4.82 -5.23 27.83
N PRO A 374 -5.52 -4.17 28.29
CA PRO A 374 -5.10 -2.79 28.12
C PRO A 374 -3.83 -2.48 28.96
N GLY A 375 -2.88 -1.76 28.35
CA GLY A 375 -1.61 -1.38 28.97
C GLY A 375 -0.60 -2.52 29.15
N TYR A 376 -0.92 -3.75 28.71
CA TYR A 376 0.01 -4.88 28.84
C TYR A 376 1.15 -4.79 27.82
N THR A 377 2.38 -5.04 28.30
CA THR A 377 3.59 -5.07 27.46
C THR A 377 4.11 -6.49 27.34
N VAL A 378 4.44 -6.92 26.12
CA VAL A 378 5.03 -8.24 25.88
C VAL A 378 6.52 -8.22 26.22
N ILE A 379 6.99 -9.18 27.01
CA ILE A 379 8.39 -9.25 27.45
C ILE A 379 9.16 -10.36 26.74
N ASP A 380 8.53 -11.52 26.52
CA ASP A 380 9.23 -12.72 26.04
C ASP A 380 8.30 -13.67 25.27
N LEU A 381 8.82 -14.26 24.19
CA LEU A 381 8.16 -15.25 23.35
C LEU A 381 8.96 -16.56 23.39
N GLY A 382 8.53 -17.49 24.24
CA GLY A 382 9.27 -18.71 24.54
C GLY A 382 8.57 -19.99 24.08
N VAL A 383 9.35 -21.07 23.99
CA VAL A 383 8.84 -22.43 23.85
C VAL A 383 9.34 -23.25 25.04
N LYS A 384 8.43 -23.82 25.80
CA LYS A 384 8.76 -24.83 26.82
C LYS A 384 8.72 -26.21 26.18
N SER A 385 9.81 -26.95 26.30
CA SER A 385 9.83 -28.39 26.06
C SER A 385 9.67 -29.11 27.38
N ASP A 386 8.66 -29.97 27.47
CA ASP A 386 8.59 -30.97 28.53
C ASP A 386 9.30 -32.23 28.03
N ASP A 387 10.36 -32.68 28.69
CA ASP A 387 11.14 -33.85 28.24
C ASP A 387 10.32 -35.15 28.24
N THR A 388 9.18 -35.15 28.93
CA THR A 388 8.30 -36.30 29.10
C THR A 388 7.27 -36.47 27.97
N ASN A 389 6.84 -35.37 27.36
CA ASN A 389 5.86 -35.35 26.28
C ASN A 389 6.43 -34.53 25.14
N LYS A 390 6.64 -35.12 23.95
CA LYS A 390 7.17 -34.47 22.73
C LYS A 390 6.32 -33.28 22.20
N THR A 391 5.49 -32.66 23.03
CA THR A 391 4.66 -31.49 22.76
C THR A 391 5.39 -30.22 23.18
N LYS A 392 5.80 -29.41 22.20
CA LYS A 392 6.34 -28.06 22.43
C LYS A 392 5.21 -27.11 22.81
N GLU A 393 5.24 -26.58 24.03
CA GLU A 393 4.27 -25.57 24.49
C GLU A 393 4.79 -24.16 24.19
N ARG A 394 3.97 -23.39 23.47
CA ARG A 394 4.28 -22.00 23.13
C ARG A 394 3.74 -21.10 24.22
N THR A 395 4.59 -20.26 24.79
CA THR A 395 4.22 -19.40 25.92
C THR A 395 4.65 -17.96 25.67
N VAL A 396 3.80 -17.02 26.04
CA VAL A 396 4.10 -15.58 26.02
C VAL A 396 4.08 -15.04 27.44
N SER A 397 5.10 -14.24 27.78
CA SER A 397 5.14 -13.48 29.04
C SER A 397 4.73 -12.03 28.78
N LEU A 398 3.69 -11.56 29.46
CA LEU A 398 3.25 -10.16 29.41
C LEU A 398 3.35 -9.52 30.79
N GLN A 399 3.78 -8.27 30.85
CA GLN A 399 3.73 -7.41 32.02
C GLN A 399 2.40 -6.64 32.03
N SER A 400 1.70 -6.63 33.16
CA SER A 400 0.56 -5.73 33.37
C SER A 400 1.03 -4.32 33.72
N PRO A 401 0.15 -3.30 33.66
CA PRO A 401 0.45 -1.95 34.14
C PRO A 401 0.98 -1.91 35.58
N ASP A 402 0.48 -2.79 36.45
CA ASP A 402 0.94 -2.92 37.84
C ASP A 402 2.33 -3.58 37.99
N GLY A 403 3.03 -3.89 36.90
CA GLY A 403 4.35 -4.52 36.90
C GLY A 403 4.37 -6.05 37.05
N ASN A 404 3.22 -6.68 37.28
CA ASN A 404 3.09 -8.13 37.44
C ASN A 404 3.30 -8.87 36.11
N ILE A 405 3.99 -10.01 36.13
CA ILE A 405 4.25 -10.83 34.94
C ILE A 405 3.28 -12.01 34.88
N TYR A 406 2.54 -12.08 33.77
CA TYR A 406 1.61 -13.15 33.46
C TYR A 406 2.11 -13.98 32.28
N ARG A 407 1.94 -15.30 32.37
CA ARG A 407 2.29 -16.23 31.30
C ARG A 407 1.05 -16.85 30.69
N TYR A 408 0.96 -16.79 29.37
CA TYR A 408 -0.15 -17.34 28.60
C TYR A 408 0.36 -18.39 27.62
N ARG A 409 -0.35 -19.52 27.53
CA ARG A 409 -0.20 -20.44 26.42
C ARG A 409 -0.93 -19.90 25.20
N VAL A 410 -0.29 -19.98 24.03
CA VAL A 410 -0.87 -19.46 22.79
C VAL A 410 -0.60 -20.36 21.60
N SER A 411 -1.47 -20.35 20.60
CA SER A 411 -1.22 -21.04 19.35
C SER A 411 -0.39 -20.19 18.37
N ILE A 412 -0.72 -18.90 18.22
CA ILE A 412 -0.09 -17.96 17.26
C ILE A 412 -0.02 -16.57 17.91
N VAL A 413 1.02 -15.81 17.61
CA VAL A 413 1.14 -14.39 17.96
C VAL A 413 1.16 -13.54 16.68
N ALA A 414 0.28 -12.55 16.62
CA ALA A 414 0.24 -11.53 15.57
C ALA A 414 0.67 -10.17 16.15
N ILE A 415 1.82 -9.66 15.73
CA ILE A 415 2.36 -8.35 16.10
C ILE A 415 1.95 -7.35 15.02
N LEU A 416 0.84 -6.63 15.22
CA LEU A 416 0.21 -5.75 14.24
C LEU A 416 0.25 -4.27 14.69
N ILE A 417 1.48 -3.80 14.93
CA ILE A 417 1.79 -2.46 15.48
C ILE A 417 2.22 -1.45 14.40
N GLY A 418 1.78 -1.66 13.15
CA GLY A 418 2.10 -0.80 12.01
C GLY A 418 3.41 -1.14 11.30
N ALA A 419 3.72 -0.35 10.28
CA ALA A 419 4.89 -0.50 9.42
C ALA A 419 5.48 0.89 9.09
N LYS A 420 6.71 0.88 8.61
CA LYS A 420 7.49 2.02 8.15
C LYS A 420 7.97 1.81 6.71
N PRO A 421 8.22 2.88 5.95
CA PRO A 421 8.84 2.75 4.64
C PRO A 421 10.24 2.13 4.76
N ASP A 422 10.62 1.32 3.77
CA ASP A 422 12.01 0.91 3.58
C ASP A 422 12.64 1.86 2.57
N LEU A 423 13.49 2.76 3.09
CA LEU A 423 14.22 3.75 2.31
C LEU A 423 15.72 3.45 2.25
N SER A 424 16.14 2.22 2.59
CA SER A 424 17.55 1.83 2.63
C SER A 424 18.30 2.08 1.31
N TYR A 425 17.59 2.05 0.17
CA TYR A 425 18.15 2.37 -1.14
C TYR A 425 18.54 3.84 -1.31
N LEU A 426 18.14 4.75 -0.42
CA LEU A 426 18.59 6.15 -0.39
C LEU A 426 19.86 6.33 0.45
N GLY A 427 20.33 5.30 1.16
CA GLY A 427 21.51 5.39 2.03
C GLY A 427 21.37 6.52 3.06
N GLU A 428 22.42 7.34 3.20
CA GLU A 428 22.46 8.47 4.13
C GLU A 428 21.43 9.57 3.85
N TYR A 429 20.83 9.60 2.66
CA TYR A 429 19.81 10.59 2.32
C TYR A 429 18.44 10.25 2.93
N ALA A 430 18.22 8.99 3.33
CA ALA A 430 16.94 8.51 3.86
C ALA A 430 16.48 9.26 5.12
N GLU A 431 17.39 9.78 5.94
CA GLU A 431 17.09 10.46 7.20
C GLU A 431 16.99 11.99 7.04
N LYS A 432 17.41 12.52 5.88
CA LYS A 432 17.50 13.97 5.61
C LYS A 432 16.24 14.53 4.94
N PHE A 433 15.41 13.68 4.35
CA PHE A 433 14.27 14.11 3.55
C PHE A 433 12.97 14.33 4.33
N GLY A 434 12.89 13.86 5.58
CA GLY A 434 11.70 14.07 6.43
C GLY A 434 11.51 15.54 6.82
N ARG A 435 10.27 15.95 7.11
CA ARG A 435 9.96 17.29 7.66
C ARG A 435 10.75 17.62 8.93
N ILE A 436 10.94 16.61 9.77
CA ILE A 436 11.81 16.64 10.93
C ILE A 436 13.08 15.87 10.57
N VAL A 437 14.17 16.61 10.46
CA VAL A 437 15.51 16.08 10.16
C VAL A 437 15.97 15.15 11.28
N ASP A 438 16.74 14.11 10.93
CA ASP A 438 17.31 13.11 11.83
C ASP A 438 16.27 12.26 12.60
N LYS A 439 14.98 12.37 12.23
CA LYS A 439 13.94 11.43 12.67
C LYS A 439 13.60 10.46 11.54
N PRO A 440 13.25 9.20 11.88
CA PRO A 440 12.79 8.24 10.87
C PRO A 440 11.63 8.80 10.05
N ILE A 441 11.66 8.57 8.74
CA ILE A 441 10.57 8.97 7.85
C ILE A 441 9.41 7.97 7.98
N ASP A 442 8.20 8.50 8.07
CA ASP A 442 6.96 7.72 8.04
C ASP A 442 5.81 8.54 7.46
N GLY A 443 4.77 7.86 6.95
CA GLY A 443 3.66 8.53 6.27
C GLY A 443 2.67 9.29 7.15
N ARG A 444 2.94 9.43 8.46
CA ARG A 444 2.06 10.11 9.41
C ARG A 444 2.79 11.17 10.23
N SER A 445 3.81 10.80 11.01
CA SER A 445 4.49 11.73 11.93
C SER A 445 5.60 12.51 11.24
N ASN A 446 6.31 11.91 10.30
CA ASN A 446 7.44 12.55 9.63
C ASN A 446 7.51 12.21 8.13
N PRO A 447 6.55 12.69 7.32
CA PRO A 447 6.58 12.46 5.87
C PRO A 447 7.77 13.19 5.23
N ILE A 448 8.13 12.78 4.01
CA ILE A 448 9.09 13.49 3.16
C ILE A 448 8.58 14.91 2.93
N GLU A 449 9.46 15.89 3.12
CA GLU A 449 9.19 17.29 2.82
C GLU A 449 9.32 17.54 1.32
N ILE A 450 8.19 17.94 0.71
CA ILE A 450 8.07 18.25 -0.72
C ILE A 450 7.56 19.67 -0.91
N ASP A 451 7.81 20.25 -2.09
CA ASP A 451 7.10 21.44 -2.54
C ASP A 451 5.66 21.05 -2.88
N ASP A 452 4.68 21.73 -2.28
CA ASP A 452 3.27 21.33 -2.31
C ASP A 452 2.64 21.38 -3.72
N PHE A 453 3.26 22.07 -4.68
CA PHE A 453 2.75 22.21 -6.04
C PHE A 453 3.42 21.24 -7.02
N THR A 454 4.73 21.03 -6.88
CA THR A 454 5.55 20.25 -7.81
C THR A 454 5.85 18.84 -7.32
N TYR A 455 5.72 18.61 -6.01
CA TYR A 455 6.10 17.38 -5.30
C TYR A 455 7.61 17.06 -5.39
N GLU A 456 8.43 18.05 -5.76
CA GLU A 456 9.89 17.92 -5.70
C GLU A 456 10.35 17.92 -4.24
N VAL A 457 11.31 17.06 -3.90
CA VAL A 457 11.84 16.92 -2.54
C VAL A 457 12.67 18.15 -2.19
N VAL A 458 12.24 18.91 -1.19
CA VAL A 458 12.82 20.22 -0.82
C VAL A 458 14.30 20.12 -0.46
N ARG A 459 14.65 19.09 0.31
CA ARG A 459 16.03 18.85 0.79
C ARG A 459 16.84 17.94 -0.14
N SER A 460 16.44 17.83 -1.41
CA SER A 460 17.15 17.00 -2.38
C SER A 460 18.56 17.55 -2.67
N PRO A 461 19.60 16.69 -2.74
CA PRO A 461 20.97 17.12 -3.08
C PRO A 461 21.13 17.57 -4.55
N SER A 462 20.18 17.22 -5.42
CA SER A 462 20.15 17.62 -6.83
C SER A 462 18.70 17.80 -7.28
N LYS A 463 18.47 18.59 -8.32
CA LYS A 463 17.12 18.73 -8.89
C LYS A 463 16.62 17.41 -9.49
N GLY A 464 15.30 17.27 -9.60
CA GLY A 464 14.67 16.14 -10.26
C GLY A 464 14.37 14.94 -9.34
N LEU A 465 14.41 15.12 -8.02
CA LEU A 465 13.93 14.10 -7.07
C LEU A 465 12.51 14.44 -6.60
N TYR A 466 11.58 13.52 -6.81
CA TYR A 466 10.19 13.66 -6.40
C TYR A 466 9.78 12.53 -5.46
N ALA A 467 8.78 12.78 -4.62
CA ALA A 467 8.15 11.77 -3.79
C ALA A 467 6.63 11.88 -3.86
N ILE A 468 5.93 10.74 -3.93
CA ILE A 468 4.46 10.72 -4.00
C ILE A 468 3.86 9.61 -3.13
N GLY A 469 2.57 9.72 -2.86
CA GLY A 469 1.81 8.74 -2.11
C GLY A 469 2.08 8.79 -0.60
N PRO A 470 1.97 7.67 0.12
CA PRO A 470 2.07 7.68 1.58
C PRO A 470 3.39 8.24 2.12
N LEU A 471 4.46 8.28 1.32
CA LEU A 471 5.74 8.88 1.72
C LEU A 471 5.65 10.38 2.00
N VAL A 472 4.72 11.09 1.37
CA VAL A 472 4.50 12.54 1.57
C VAL A 472 3.25 12.83 2.41
N GLY A 473 2.62 11.80 2.97
CA GLY A 473 1.41 11.92 3.80
C GLY A 473 0.10 11.55 3.08
N ASP A 474 0.14 11.26 1.78
CA ASP A 474 -1.04 10.86 1.00
C ASP A 474 -1.40 9.40 1.24
N ASN A 475 -2.11 9.14 2.33
CA ASN A 475 -2.41 7.79 2.80
C ASN A 475 -3.60 7.13 2.07
N PHE A 476 -4.42 7.88 1.35
CA PHE A 476 -5.59 7.36 0.60
C PHE A 476 -5.39 7.52 -0.89
N VAL A 477 -5.75 6.50 -1.67
CA VAL A 477 -5.55 6.46 -3.14
C VAL A 477 -6.06 7.71 -3.85
N ARG A 478 -7.24 8.22 -3.47
CA ARG A 478 -7.81 9.45 -4.03
C ARG A 478 -6.88 10.68 -3.92
N PHE A 479 -6.07 10.76 -2.87
CA PHE A 479 -5.13 11.87 -2.66
C PHE A 479 -3.82 11.66 -3.42
N ILE A 480 -3.39 10.39 -3.57
CA ILE A 480 -2.18 10.03 -4.34
C ILE A 480 -2.27 10.52 -5.79
N LEU A 481 -3.48 10.61 -6.36
CA LEU A 481 -3.68 11.09 -7.72
C LEU A 481 -3.22 12.55 -7.90
N GLY A 482 -3.45 13.40 -6.90
CA GLY A 482 -3.01 14.80 -6.92
C GLY A 482 -1.49 14.93 -7.03
N GLY A 483 -0.75 14.15 -6.23
CA GLY A 483 0.71 14.17 -6.29
C GLY A 483 1.29 13.67 -7.61
N ALA A 484 0.74 12.60 -8.17
CA ALA A 484 1.15 12.15 -9.50
C ALA A 484 0.89 13.20 -10.60
N PHE A 485 -0.22 13.95 -10.50
CA PHE A 485 -0.50 15.05 -11.41
C PHE A 485 0.48 16.22 -11.24
N GLY A 486 0.76 16.64 -9.99
CA GLY A 486 1.74 17.70 -9.70
C GLY A 486 3.12 17.39 -10.26
N VAL A 487 3.62 16.17 -10.04
CA VAL A 487 4.89 15.70 -10.62
C VAL A 487 4.85 15.74 -12.15
N ALA A 488 3.81 15.18 -12.78
CA ALA A 488 3.71 15.14 -14.24
C ALA A 488 3.70 16.55 -14.85
N ALA A 489 2.94 17.48 -14.25
CA ALA A 489 2.84 18.86 -14.70
C ALA A 489 4.18 19.60 -14.58
N HIS A 490 4.91 19.41 -13.47
CA HIS A 490 6.23 20.02 -13.29
C HIS A 490 7.26 19.45 -14.27
N LEU A 491 7.27 18.12 -14.46
CA LEU A 491 8.15 17.47 -15.42
C LEU A 491 7.97 18.01 -16.83
N ILE A 492 6.73 18.21 -17.29
CA ILE A 492 6.47 18.73 -18.64
C ILE A 492 6.88 20.18 -18.80
N ARG A 493 6.53 21.04 -17.83
CA ARG A 493 6.90 22.46 -17.89
C ARG A 493 8.41 22.66 -17.99
N ASN A 494 9.19 21.81 -17.31
CA ASN A 494 10.65 21.88 -17.36
C ASN A 494 11.24 21.23 -18.63
N ILE A 495 10.48 20.39 -19.35
CA ILE A 495 10.90 19.83 -20.64
C ILE A 495 10.72 20.84 -21.78
N ASP A 496 9.83 21.82 -21.64
CA ASP A 496 9.58 22.87 -22.63
C ASP A 496 10.54 24.07 -22.52
N THR A 497 11.35 24.13 -21.46
CA THR A 497 12.34 25.21 -21.22
C THR A 497 13.77 24.89 -21.65
N ASP A 498 14.03 23.65 -22.12
CA ASP A 498 15.30 23.18 -22.71
C ASP A 498 15.13 22.99 -24.23
#